data_AF-A0AAW3KDL9-F1
#
_entry.id   AF-A0AAW3KDL9-F1
#
_cell.length_a   1.000
_cell.length_b   1.000
_cell.length_c   1.000
_cell.angle_alpha   90.00
_cell.angle_beta   90.00
_cell.angle_gamma   90.00
#
_symmetry.space_group_name_H-M   'P 1'
#
loop_
_entity.id
_entity.type
_entity.pdbx_description
1 polymer ?
#
loop_
_entity_poly.entity_id
_entity_poly.type
_entity_poly.pdbx_seq_one_letter_code
_entity_poly.pdbx_strand_id
1 'polypeptide(L)'
;MSSHTHHKLRHDLVKRMLQVTQVQRLSPHMQRVTFGGEELRGFVSAAPDDHVKLFFPNSQGDIVPPVMGPNGPSYPSGREYSAMRDYTPRRFDAERNELTVDFVLHGDGPASAWAEQAVAGQQLGAGGPRGSFVVADDFEHYVLIGDETALPAIGRWLEEMPASARVHTLIEIPEAADRQPLASPNVRWLERNGRPGASSQLLEQALQQMTIPAGDSFYWIATESRRARAMRQWLDEHRQVPKEWIRATGYWSAAAE
;
A
#
# COMPACT_ATOMS: atom_id res chain seq x y z
N MET A 1 0.02 32.23 2.70
CA MET A 1 -0.90 31.27 3.33
C MET A 1 -0.82 30.02 2.48
N SER A 2 -0.50 28.88 3.09
CA SER A 2 -0.51 27.59 2.37
C SER A 2 -1.94 27.24 1.97
N SER A 3 -2.10 26.59 0.82
CA SER A 3 -3.40 26.27 0.24
C SER A 3 -3.85 24.85 0.55
N HIS A 4 -2.89 23.95 0.83
CA HIS A 4 -3.11 22.54 1.19
C HIS A 4 -4.08 21.82 0.26
N THR A 5 -4.02 22.15 -1.04
CA THR A 5 -4.96 21.64 -2.03
C THR A 5 -4.51 20.28 -2.55
N HIS A 6 -5.26 19.24 -2.21
CA HIS A 6 -5.07 17.90 -2.76
C HIS A 6 -5.74 17.75 -4.13
N HIS A 7 -5.13 16.98 -5.02
CA HIS A 7 -5.66 16.71 -6.35
C HIS A 7 -6.07 15.24 -6.51
N LYS A 8 -7.25 15.02 -7.10
CA LYS A 8 -7.72 13.69 -7.49
C LYS A 8 -7.61 13.53 -8.99
N LEU A 9 -6.79 12.59 -9.42
CA LEU A 9 -6.64 12.22 -10.83
C LEU A 9 -7.44 10.96 -11.08
N ARG A 10 -8.15 10.91 -12.21
CA ARG A 10 -8.83 9.69 -12.68
C ARG A 10 -8.04 9.12 -13.84
N HIS A 11 -7.88 7.80 -13.83
CA HIS A 11 -7.22 7.05 -14.89
C HIS A 11 -8.22 6.11 -15.55
N ASP A 12 -8.01 5.81 -16.83
CA ASP A 12 -8.77 4.76 -17.50
C ASP A 12 -8.46 3.40 -16.87
N LEU A 13 -9.52 2.62 -16.64
CA LEU A 13 -9.37 1.29 -16.06
C LEU A 13 -8.88 0.32 -17.14
N VAL A 14 -7.59 0.06 -17.16
CA VAL A 14 -6.96 -0.92 -18.04
C VAL A 14 -6.72 -2.21 -17.27
N LYS A 15 -7.14 -3.34 -17.87
CA LYS A 15 -6.78 -4.69 -17.41
C LYS A 15 -5.49 -5.11 -18.11
N ARG A 16 -4.61 -5.78 -17.38
CA ARG A 16 -3.30 -6.21 -17.85
C ARG A 16 -3.03 -7.65 -17.46
N MET A 17 -2.34 -8.39 -18.30
CA MET A 17 -1.63 -9.61 -17.93
C MET A 17 -0.18 -9.24 -17.58
N LEU A 18 0.25 -9.61 -16.37
CA LEU A 18 1.60 -9.38 -15.88
C LEU A 18 2.35 -10.70 -15.80
N GLN A 19 3.65 -10.66 -16.09
CA GLN A 19 4.54 -11.81 -15.94
C GLN A 19 5.64 -11.50 -14.94
N VAL A 20 5.89 -12.41 -14.00
CA VAL A 20 6.99 -12.30 -13.04
C VAL A 20 8.31 -12.36 -13.80
N THR A 21 9.14 -11.33 -13.65
CA THR A 21 10.50 -11.27 -14.21
C THR A 21 11.56 -11.52 -13.14
N GLN A 22 11.32 -11.06 -11.91
CA GLN A 22 12.26 -11.22 -10.80
C GLN A 22 11.51 -11.34 -9.48
N VAL A 23 12.08 -12.14 -8.57
CA VAL A 23 11.60 -12.30 -7.19
C VAL A 23 12.77 -12.09 -6.24
N GLN A 24 12.53 -11.34 -5.17
CA GLN A 24 13.52 -11.04 -4.14
C GLN A 24 12.87 -11.07 -2.75
N ARG A 25 13.38 -11.90 -1.84
CA ARG A 25 13.01 -11.83 -0.42
C ARG A 25 13.67 -10.58 0.20
N LEU A 26 12.88 -9.63 0.67
CA LEU A 26 13.38 -8.39 1.30
C LEU A 26 13.64 -8.59 2.80
N SER A 27 12.76 -9.34 3.45
CA SER A 27 12.80 -9.68 4.86
C SER A 27 12.08 -11.01 5.10
N PRO A 28 12.08 -11.58 6.32
CA PRO A 28 11.33 -12.80 6.60
C PRO A 28 9.85 -12.71 6.20
N HIS A 29 9.22 -11.55 6.39
CA HIS A 29 7.79 -11.35 6.13
C HIS A 29 7.47 -10.49 4.91
N MET A 30 8.45 -10.18 4.04
CA MET A 30 8.19 -9.43 2.81
C MET A 30 8.95 -9.94 1.60
N GLN A 31 8.24 -10.08 0.48
CA GLN A 31 8.81 -10.43 -0.81
C GLN A 31 8.48 -9.40 -1.88
N ARG A 32 9.51 -8.94 -2.57
CA ARG A 32 9.39 -8.11 -3.76
C ARG A 32 9.25 -8.98 -4.99
N VAL A 33 8.25 -8.68 -5.82
CA VAL A 33 8.07 -9.27 -7.13
C VAL A 33 8.10 -8.15 -8.17
N THR A 34 8.96 -8.30 -9.17
CA THR A 34 9.00 -7.44 -10.34
C THR A 34 8.28 -8.14 -11.47
N PHE A 35 7.40 -7.39 -12.12
CA PHE A 35 6.59 -7.84 -13.22
C PHE A 35 7.00 -7.09 -14.50
N GLY A 36 7.01 -7.81 -15.61
CA GLY A 36 7.06 -7.25 -16.95
C GLY A 36 5.79 -7.61 -17.74
N GLY A 37 5.87 -7.38 -19.05
CA GLY A 37 4.80 -7.67 -20.00
C GLY A 37 4.44 -6.44 -20.83
N GLU A 38 4.18 -6.63 -22.13
CA GLU A 38 3.91 -5.52 -23.04
C GLU A 38 2.68 -4.68 -22.65
N GLU A 39 1.74 -5.28 -21.93
CA GLU A 39 0.51 -4.62 -21.44
C GLU A 39 0.77 -3.59 -20.33
N LEU A 40 1.99 -3.52 -19.78
CA LEU A 40 2.40 -2.42 -18.89
C LEU A 40 2.64 -1.08 -19.61
N ARG A 41 2.71 -1.07 -20.96
CA ARG A 41 2.84 0.18 -21.72
C ARG A 41 1.72 1.15 -21.36
N GLY A 42 2.08 2.39 -21.07
CA GLY A 42 1.13 3.43 -20.66
C GLY A 42 0.58 3.27 -19.24
N PHE A 43 1.18 2.41 -18.41
CA PHE A 43 0.89 2.38 -16.98
C PHE A 43 1.24 3.73 -16.33
N VAL A 44 0.34 4.22 -15.49
CA VAL A 44 0.49 5.48 -14.75
C VAL A 44 0.15 5.23 -13.29
N SER A 45 0.97 5.78 -12.41
CA SER A 45 0.78 5.74 -10.96
C SER A 45 1.35 7.03 -10.39
N ALA A 46 0.51 8.04 -10.20
CA ALA A 46 0.93 9.42 -9.92
C ALA A 46 0.99 9.74 -8.42
N ALA A 47 0.50 8.87 -7.53
CA ALA A 47 0.59 9.09 -6.09
C ALA A 47 1.15 7.86 -5.36
N PRO A 48 1.89 8.04 -4.25
CA PRO A 48 2.51 6.94 -3.51
C PRO A 48 1.57 5.87 -2.97
N ASP A 49 0.30 6.23 -2.73
CA ASP A 49 -0.72 5.34 -2.19
C ASP A 49 -1.74 4.85 -3.23
N ASP A 50 -1.39 4.99 -4.52
CA ASP A 50 -2.08 4.31 -5.60
C ASP A 50 -2.10 2.80 -5.36
N HIS A 51 -3.16 2.13 -5.81
CA HIS A 51 -3.25 0.68 -5.76
C HIS A 51 -3.68 0.11 -7.10
N VAL A 52 -3.17 -1.08 -7.40
CA VAL A 52 -3.67 -1.96 -8.45
C VAL A 52 -4.42 -3.11 -7.81
N LYS A 53 -5.44 -3.61 -8.49
CA LYS A 53 -6.10 -4.85 -8.12
C LYS A 53 -5.40 -6.00 -8.84
N LEU A 54 -4.80 -6.91 -8.11
CA LEU A 54 -4.22 -8.14 -8.65
C LEU A 54 -5.26 -9.26 -8.68
N PHE A 55 -5.23 -10.08 -9.71
CA PHE A 55 -6.09 -11.23 -9.94
C PHE A 55 -5.22 -12.49 -10.03
N PHE A 56 -5.23 -13.27 -8.96
CA PHE A 56 -4.39 -14.47 -8.84
C PHE A 56 -4.99 -15.64 -9.64
N PRO A 57 -4.16 -16.54 -10.19
CA PRO A 57 -4.64 -17.79 -10.76
C PRO A 57 -5.53 -18.55 -9.76
N ASN A 58 -6.61 -19.16 -10.24
CA ASN A 58 -7.48 -20.01 -9.44
C ASN A 58 -6.84 -21.41 -9.23
N SER A 59 -7.56 -22.36 -8.60
CA SER A 59 -7.02 -23.71 -8.34
C SER A 59 -6.67 -24.50 -9.61
N GLN A 60 -7.21 -24.11 -10.77
CA GLN A 60 -6.93 -24.70 -12.07
C GLN A 60 -5.81 -23.99 -12.82
N GLY A 61 -5.23 -22.93 -12.25
CA GLY A 61 -4.22 -22.09 -12.89
C GLY A 61 -4.77 -21.03 -13.84
N ASP A 62 -6.10 -20.89 -13.94
CA ASP A 62 -6.73 -19.88 -14.79
C ASP A 62 -6.79 -18.52 -14.12
N ILE A 63 -6.60 -17.45 -14.91
CA ILE A 63 -6.84 -16.07 -14.48
C ILE A 63 -8.23 -15.64 -14.94
N VAL A 64 -9.18 -15.60 -14.00
CA VAL A 64 -10.61 -15.36 -14.25
C VAL A 64 -11.07 -14.13 -13.44
N PRO A 65 -10.75 -12.90 -13.90
CA PRO A 65 -11.21 -11.67 -13.25
C PRO A 65 -12.72 -11.47 -13.46
N PRO A 66 -13.40 -10.69 -12.60
CA PRO A 66 -14.80 -10.36 -12.80
C PRO A 66 -15.01 -9.56 -14.09
N VAL A 67 -16.19 -9.74 -14.68
CA VAL A 67 -16.69 -8.89 -15.77
C VAL A 67 -17.40 -7.70 -15.15
N MET A 68 -17.00 -6.48 -15.53
CA MET A 68 -17.65 -5.29 -14.98
C MET A 68 -18.92 -5.00 -15.78
N GLY A 69 -20.06 -4.99 -15.10
CA GLY A 69 -21.36 -4.66 -15.68
C GLY A 69 -21.99 -3.43 -15.02
N PRO A 70 -23.15 -2.97 -15.52
CA PRO A 70 -23.86 -1.80 -14.99
C PRO A 70 -24.28 -1.96 -13.53
N ASN A 71 -24.44 -3.19 -13.04
CA ASN A 71 -24.81 -3.51 -11.66
C ASN A 71 -23.59 -3.90 -10.79
N GLY A 72 -22.37 -3.64 -11.26
CA GLY A 72 -21.13 -4.03 -10.60
C GLY A 72 -20.49 -5.30 -11.20
N PRO A 73 -19.52 -5.91 -10.50
CA PRO A 73 -18.81 -7.08 -11.00
C PRO A 73 -19.72 -8.31 -11.05
N SER A 74 -19.74 -9.00 -12.19
CA SER A 74 -20.32 -10.33 -12.36
C SER A 74 -19.23 -11.38 -12.54
N TYR A 75 -19.48 -12.57 -12.02
CA TYR A 75 -18.54 -13.69 -12.08
C TYR A 75 -19.01 -14.71 -13.13
N PRO A 76 -18.13 -15.19 -14.02
CA PRO A 76 -18.50 -16.20 -15.02
C PRO A 76 -19.05 -17.47 -14.37
N SER A 77 -20.20 -17.95 -14.85
CA SER A 77 -20.80 -19.20 -14.35
C SER A 77 -19.95 -20.42 -14.70
N GLY A 78 -19.82 -21.37 -13.78
CA GLY A 78 -19.15 -22.65 -14.02
C GLY A 78 -17.61 -22.59 -14.03
N ARG A 79 -17.02 -21.46 -13.64
CA ARG A 79 -15.57 -21.32 -13.46
C ARG A 79 -15.28 -20.79 -12.06
N GLU A 80 -14.24 -21.32 -11.43
CA GLU A 80 -13.70 -20.72 -10.22
C GLU A 80 -13.09 -19.35 -10.57
N TYR A 81 -13.43 -18.32 -9.81
CA TYR A 81 -12.96 -16.96 -10.07
C TYR A 81 -11.58 -16.72 -9.44
N SER A 82 -10.83 -15.79 -10.02
CA SER A 82 -9.57 -15.34 -9.42
C SER A 82 -9.82 -14.66 -8.09
N ALA A 83 -9.08 -15.07 -7.06
CA ALA A 83 -8.93 -14.27 -5.87
C ALA A 83 -8.36 -12.89 -6.26
N MET A 84 -8.84 -11.83 -5.61
CA MET A 84 -8.40 -10.47 -5.91
C MET A 84 -7.97 -9.74 -4.64
N ARG A 85 -6.87 -9.00 -4.73
CA ARG A 85 -6.35 -8.17 -3.62
C ARG A 85 -5.79 -6.86 -4.18
N ASP A 86 -5.89 -5.82 -3.37
CA ASP A 86 -5.30 -4.53 -3.69
C ASP A 86 -3.84 -4.50 -3.23
N TYR A 87 -2.96 -4.01 -4.08
CA TYR A 87 -1.53 -3.91 -3.84
C TYR A 87 -1.00 -2.57 -4.34
N THR A 88 -0.02 -2.02 -3.62
CA THR A 88 0.67 -0.80 -3.99
C THR A 88 1.64 -1.05 -5.15
N PRO A 89 1.59 -0.28 -6.26
CA PRO A 89 2.68 -0.15 -7.21
C PRO A 89 3.90 0.46 -6.50
N ARG A 90 4.80 -0.39 -6.00
CA ARG A 90 5.97 0.06 -5.23
C ARG A 90 6.90 0.93 -6.07
N ARG A 91 7.05 0.58 -7.35
CA ARG A 91 7.81 1.33 -8.35
C ARG A 91 7.29 0.94 -9.73
N PHE A 92 7.20 1.89 -10.64
CA PHE A 92 7.05 1.62 -12.07
C PHE A 92 8.22 2.24 -12.83
N ASP A 93 8.88 1.42 -13.65
CA ASP A 93 9.97 1.83 -14.53
C ASP A 93 9.45 1.88 -15.96
N ALA A 94 9.24 3.07 -16.50
CA ALA A 94 8.69 3.24 -17.84
C ALA A 94 9.70 2.85 -18.94
N GLU A 95 11.01 3.00 -18.68
CA GLU A 95 12.06 2.66 -19.66
C GLU A 95 12.21 1.16 -19.80
N ARG A 96 12.16 0.44 -18.66
CA ARG A 96 12.25 -1.03 -18.61
C ARG A 96 10.88 -1.71 -18.76
N ASN A 97 9.80 -0.93 -18.68
CA ASN A 97 8.42 -1.40 -18.64
C ASN A 97 8.20 -2.46 -17.55
N GLU A 98 8.70 -2.16 -16.35
CA GLU A 98 8.69 -3.04 -15.18
C GLU A 98 7.86 -2.45 -14.04
N LEU A 99 7.00 -3.26 -13.44
CA LEU A 99 6.22 -2.92 -12.26
C LEU A 99 6.71 -3.73 -11.07
N THR A 100 7.09 -3.06 -10.00
CA THR A 100 7.46 -3.69 -8.73
C THR A 100 6.28 -3.65 -7.77
N VAL A 101 6.01 -4.77 -7.10
CA VAL A 101 5.04 -4.89 -6.00
C VAL A 101 5.69 -5.66 -4.86
N ASP A 102 5.46 -5.20 -3.64
CA ASP A 102 5.93 -5.85 -2.42
C ASP A 102 4.75 -6.56 -1.74
N PHE A 103 4.95 -7.83 -1.42
CA PHE A 103 3.96 -8.72 -0.82
C PHE A 103 4.33 -8.99 0.63
N VAL A 104 3.43 -8.70 1.56
CA VAL A 104 3.53 -9.21 2.93
C VAL A 104 3.25 -10.72 2.90
N LEU A 105 4.07 -11.46 3.62
CA LEU A 105 4.01 -12.91 3.75
C LEU A 105 3.43 -13.22 5.12
N HIS A 106 2.12 -13.42 5.17
CA HIS A 106 1.41 -13.75 6.41
C HIS A 106 0.16 -14.57 6.12
N GLY A 107 -0.09 -15.54 7.00
CA GLY A 107 -1.26 -16.41 6.95
C GLY A 107 -1.40 -17.21 5.66
N ASP A 108 -2.56 -17.84 5.51
CA ASP A 108 -2.86 -18.77 4.41
C ASP A 108 -3.69 -18.10 3.28
N GLY A 109 -3.63 -16.77 3.19
CA GLY A 109 -4.36 -16.01 2.19
C GLY A 109 -3.83 -16.27 0.76
N PRO A 110 -4.70 -16.21 -0.27
CA PRO A 110 -4.32 -16.59 -1.64
C PRO A 110 -3.16 -15.76 -2.21
N ALA A 111 -3.04 -14.50 -1.81
CA ALA A 111 -1.97 -13.63 -2.27
C ALA A 111 -0.62 -13.91 -1.58
N SER A 112 -0.64 -14.20 -0.27
CA SER A 112 0.56 -14.60 0.49
C SER A 112 1.07 -15.95 -0.02
N ALA A 113 0.19 -16.95 -0.12
CA ALA A 113 0.52 -18.27 -0.64
C ALA A 113 1.06 -18.24 -2.09
N TRP A 114 0.47 -17.39 -2.96
CA TRP A 114 0.98 -17.18 -4.31
C TRP A 114 2.37 -16.52 -4.27
N ALA A 115 2.53 -15.45 -3.48
CA ALA A 115 3.79 -14.73 -3.38
C ALA A 115 4.91 -15.64 -2.89
N GLU A 116 4.72 -16.42 -1.83
CA GLU A 116 5.74 -17.34 -1.31
C GLU A 116 6.33 -18.29 -2.36
N GLN A 117 5.52 -18.69 -3.34
CA GLN A 117 5.86 -19.62 -4.41
C GLN A 117 6.18 -18.92 -5.73
N ALA A 118 6.24 -17.58 -5.73
CA ALA A 118 6.45 -16.81 -6.94
C ALA A 118 7.80 -17.13 -7.59
N VAL A 119 7.77 -17.41 -8.89
CA VAL A 119 8.98 -17.63 -9.70
C VAL A 119 8.86 -16.94 -11.05
N ALA A 120 10.01 -16.63 -11.66
CA ALA A 120 10.05 -16.03 -12.99
C ALA A 120 9.25 -16.87 -14.01
N GLY A 121 8.49 -16.18 -14.86
CA GLY A 121 7.64 -16.79 -15.87
C GLY A 121 6.17 -16.95 -15.45
N GLN A 122 5.85 -17.00 -14.15
CA GLN A 122 4.46 -17.04 -13.67
C GLN A 122 3.69 -15.77 -14.03
N GLN A 123 2.36 -15.88 -14.14
CA GLN A 123 1.49 -14.80 -14.55
C GLN A 123 0.38 -14.51 -13.54
N LEU A 124 -0.08 -13.26 -13.52
CA LEU A 124 -1.31 -12.85 -12.86
C LEU A 124 -1.98 -11.71 -13.64
N GLY A 125 -3.27 -11.51 -13.40
CA GLY A 125 -3.98 -10.35 -13.93
C GLY A 125 -3.78 -9.12 -13.04
N ALA A 126 -3.81 -7.92 -13.62
CA ALA A 126 -3.84 -6.67 -12.88
C ALA A 126 -4.89 -5.71 -13.46
N GLY A 127 -5.46 -4.84 -12.63
CA GLY A 127 -6.36 -3.78 -13.04
C GLY A 127 -6.07 -2.48 -12.31
N GLY A 128 -6.13 -1.36 -13.03
CA GLY A 128 -5.88 -0.02 -12.49
C GLY A 128 -4.43 0.45 -12.64
N PRO A 129 -3.98 1.43 -11.82
CA PRO A 129 -4.75 2.17 -10.83
C PRO A 129 -5.96 2.88 -11.44
N ARG A 130 -7.06 3.03 -10.69
CA ARG A 130 -8.27 3.74 -11.16
C ARG A 130 -8.17 5.27 -11.02
N GLY A 131 -7.26 5.73 -10.19
CA GLY A 131 -7.03 7.13 -9.93
C GLY A 131 -5.94 7.31 -8.90
N SER A 132 -5.50 8.56 -8.75
CA SER A 132 -4.48 8.94 -7.79
C SER A 132 -4.95 10.08 -6.89
N PHE A 133 -4.52 10.05 -5.63
CA PHE A 133 -4.73 11.14 -4.69
C PHE A 133 -3.39 11.83 -4.44
N VAL A 134 -3.12 12.87 -5.23
CA VAL A 134 -1.90 13.66 -5.11
C VAL A 134 -2.08 14.64 -3.96
N VAL A 135 -1.29 14.47 -2.92
CA VAL A 135 -1.32 15.32 -1.72
C VAL A 135 -0.60 16.64 -2.02
N ALA A 136 -1.02 17.74 -1.40
CA ALA A 136 -0.32 19.00 -1.51
C ALA A 136 1.11 18.87 -0.97
N ASP A 137 2.05 19.59 -1.57
CA ASP A 137 3.48 19.62 -1.23
C ASP A 137 3.85 20.83 -0.34
N ASP A 138 2.86 21.58 0.15
CA ASP A 138 3.00 22.83 0.91
C ASP A 138 2.73 22.71 2.42
N PHE A 139 2.64 21.48 2.95
CA PHE A 139 2.59 21.24 4.40
C PHE A 139 3.98 21.42 5.02
N GLU A 140 4.02 21.92 6.26
CA GLU A 140 5.29 22.04 6.98
C GLU A 140 5.82 20.67 7.39
N HIS A 141 4.92 19.73 7.71
CA HIS A 141 5.27 18.37 8.13
C HIS A 141 4.37 17.33 7.49
N TYR A 142 4.94 16.15 7.23
CA TYR A 142 4.23 14.96 6.80
C TYR A 142 4.44 13.85 7.82
N VAL A 143 3.34 13.26 8.29
CA VAL A 143 3.36 12.17 9.27
C VAL A 143 2.84 10.91 8.57
N LEU A 144 3.73 9.95 8.34
CA LEU A 144 3.44 8.69 7.67
C LEU A 144 3.37 7.57 8.72
N ILE A 145 2.23 6.90 8.82
CA ILE A 145 1.96 5.90 9.85
C ILE A 145 1.45 4.64 9.18
N GLY A 146 2.08 3.50 9.45
CA GLY A 146 1.52 2.24 8.97
C GLY A 146 2.19 0.99 9.49
N ASP A 147 1.61 -0.15 9.15
CA ASP A 147 2.21 -1.46 9.39
C ASP A 147 2.96 -1.96 8.14
N GLU A 148 3.40 -3.22 8.15
CA GLU A 148 4.14 -3.81 7.04
C GLU A 148 3.35 -3.84 5.72
N THR A 149 2.01 -3.79 5.75
CA THR A 149 1.21 -3.71 4.51
C THR A 149 1.31 -2.33 3.85
N ALA A 150 1.63 -1.29 4.63
CA ALA A 150 1.78 0.08 4.17
C ALA A 150 3.23 0.47 3.84
N LEU A 151 4.21 -0.34 4.27
CA LEU A 151 5.63 -0.15 3.97
C LEU A 151 5.92 0.17 2.49
N PRO A 152 5.28 -0.48 1.50
CA PRO A 152 5.55 -0.18 0.10
C PRO A 152 5.16 1.26 -0.29
N ALA A 153 4.02 1.75 0.19
CA ALA A 153 3.56 3.12 -0.04
C ALA A 153 4.41 4.13 0.75
N ILE A 154 4.80 3.82 1.99
CA ILE A 154 5.70 4.66 2.79
C ILE A 154 7.06 4.80 2.10
N GLY A 155 7.64 3.70 1.62
CA GLY A 155 8.91 3.73 0.89
C GLY A 155 8.83 4.62 -0.34
N ARG A 156 7.72 4.52 -1.08
CA ARG A 156 7.47 5.35 -2.26
C ARG A 156 7.29 6.84 -1.90
N TRP A 157 6.56 7.15 -0.83
CA TRP A 157 6.46 8.52 -0.30
C TRP A 157 7.84 9.11 0.00
N LEU A 158 8.68 8.38 0.72
CA LEU A 158 10.00 8.85 1.13
C LEU A 158 10.96 9.04 -0.05
N GLU A 159 10.82 8.25 -1.11
CA GLU A 159 11.64 8.37 -2.31
C GLU A 159 11.19 9.49 -3.26
N GLU A 160 9.89 9.78 -3.30
CA GLU A 160 9.31 10.76 -4.23
C GLU A 160 9.20 12.17 -3.64
N MET A 161 9.23 12.32 -2.31
CA MET A 161 9.18 13.62 -1.67
C MET A 161 10.44 14.44 -1.92
N PRO A 162 10.33 15.79 -2.01
CA PRO A 162 11.49 16.65 -2.09
C PRO A 162 12.33 16.52 -0.82
N ALA A 163 13.66 16.60 -0.95
CA ALA A 163 14.59 16.45 0.18
C ALA A 163 14.38 17.49 1.31
N SER A 164 13.69 18.60 1.03
CA SER A 164 13.30 19.61 2.01
C SER A 164 12.07 19.25 2.84
N ALA A 165 11.31 18.21 2.46
CA ALA A 165 10.12 17.78 3.19
C ALA A 165 10.51 17.27 4.58
N ARG A 166 9.78 17.74 5.61
CA ARG A 166 9.95 17.24 6.97
C ARG A 166 9.01 16.08 7.19
N VAL A 167 9.56 14.87 7.20
CA VAL A 167 8.78 13.65 7.31
C VAL A 167 9.04 12.96 8.64
N HIS A 168 7.96 12.61 9.33
CA HIS A 168 7.95 11.79 10.53
C HIS A 168 7.32 10.45 10.19
N THR A 169 8.04 9.35 10.41
CA THR A 169 7.57 8.03 9.99
C THR A 169 7.46 7.08 11.17
N LEU A 170 6.28 6.52 11.38
CA LEU A 170 6.00 5.48 12.37
C LEU A 170 5.66 4.19 11.62
N ILE A 171 6.47 3.14 11.80
CA ILE A 171 6.26 1.87 11.09
C ILE A 171 6.20 0.74 12.09
N GLU A 172 5.10 0.02 12.09
CA GLU A 172 4.96 -1.23 12.82
C GLU A 172 5.31 -2.42 11.94
N ILE A 173 6.10 -3.34 12.48
CA ILE A 173 6.58 -4.54 11.76
C ILE A 173 6.54 -5.76 12.68
N PRO A 174 6.56 -6.99 12.12
CA PRO A 174 6.59 -8.21 12.92
C PRO A 174 7.81 -8.25 13.87
N GLU A 175 9.01 -8.06 13.33
CA GLU A 175 10.27 -8.18 14.07
C GLU A 175 11.40 -7.33 13.49
N ALA A 176 12.53 -7.21 14.21
CA ALA A 176 13.67 -6.39 13.79
C ALA A 176 14.25 -6.76 12.41
N ALA A 177 14.13 -8.02 12.00
CA ALA A 177 14.59 -8.52 10.71
C ALA A 177 13.74 -8.01 9.53
N ASP A 178 12.56 -7.41 9.79
CA ASP A 178 11.70 -6.79 8.78
C ASP A 178 11.96 -5.31 8.55
N ARG A 179 12.93 -4.72 9.26
CA ARG A 179 13.37 -3.35 8.98
C ARG A 179 14.01 -3.29 7.60
N GLN A 180 13.57 -2.33 6.79
CA GLN A 180 14.08 -2.12 5.43
C GLN A 180 14.84 -0.80 5.35
N PRO A 181 15.85 -0.69 4.47
CA PRO A 181 16.44 0.60 4.17
C PRO A 181 15.39 1.51 3.52
N LEU A 182 15.24 2.72 4.06
CA LEU A 182 14.31 3.74 3.57
C LEU A 182 15.05 5.05 3.31
N ALA A 183 14.56 5.86 2.37
CA ALA A 183 15.11 7.17 2.02
C ALA A 183 14.81 8.27 3.07
N SER A 184 14.84 7.91 4.36
CA SER A 184 14.69 8.84 5.48
C SER A 184 15.48 8.36 6.69
N PRO A 185 16.26 9.25 7.35
CA PRO A 185 16.94 8.91 8.58
C PRO A 185 16.00 8.84 9.79
N ASN A 186 14.78 9.39 9.69
CA ASN A 186 13.87 9.62 10.82
C ASN A 186 12.69 8.64 10.83
N VAL A 187 12.99 7.35 10.89
CA VAL A 187 11.98 6.28 10.96
C VAL A 187 11.96 5.68 12.37
N ARG A 188 10.80 5.74 13.04
CA ARG A 188 10.55 5.02 14.29
C ARG A 188 9.94 3.66 13.97
N TRP A 189 10.77 2.63 14.08
CA TRP A 189 10.35 1.24 13.96
C TRP A 189 9.72 0.73 15.27
N LEU A 190 8.58 0.05 15.15
CA LEU A 190 7.80 -0.50 16.25
C LEU A 190 7.64 -2.01 16.02
N GLU A 191 8.32 -2.81 16.80
CA GLU A 191 8.35 -4.26 16.60
C GLU A 191 7.29 -4.94 17.46
N ARG A 192 6.45 -5.76 16.83
CA ARG A 192 5.40 -6.50 17.54
C ARG A 192 5.94 -7.68 18.35
N ASN A 193 7.05 -8.28 17.91
CA ASN A 193 7.74 -9.38 18.59
C ASN A 193 6.77 -10.47 19.07
N GLY A 194 5.99 -11.00 18.12
CA GLY A 194 5.02 -12.09 18.35
C GLY A 194 3.59 -11.63 18.68
N ARG A 195 3.34 -10.33 18.88
CA ARG A 195 1.96 -9.82 19.03
C ARG A 195 1.23 -9.79 17.67
N PRO A 196 -0.05 -10.20 17.59
CA PRO A 196 -0.83 -10.07 16.36
C PRO A 196 -1.00 -8.60 15.95
N GLY A 197 -0.90 -8.31 14.65
CA GLY A 197 -1.06 -6.95 14.11
C GLY A 197 -2.42 -6.32 14.41
N ALA A 198 -3.48 -7.14 14.42
CA ALA A 198 -4.85 -6.68 14.62
C ALA A 198 -5.13 -6.19 16.05
N SER A 199 -4.39 -6.69 17.04
CA SER A 199 -4.56 -6.36 18.46
C SER A 199 -3.42 -5.50 19.02
N SER A 200 -2.42 -5.16 18.19
CA SER A 200 -1.37 -4.22 18.54
C SER A 200 -1.95 -2.81 18.78
N GLN A 201 -1.25 -2.04 19.62
CA GLN A 201 -1.53 -0.62 19.88
C GLN A 201 -0.27 0.25 19.71
N LEU A 202 0.81 -0.30 19.13
CA LEU A 202 2.10 0.38 19.10
C LEU A 202 2.03 1.68 18.29
N LEU A 203 1.38 1.67 17.12
CA LEU A 203 1.20 2.87 16.29
C LEU A 203 0.39 3.95 17.01
N GLU A 204 -0.70 3.58 17.65
CA GLU A 204 -1.58 4.46 18.40
C GLU A 204 -0.83 5.13 19.56
N GLN A 205 -0.10 4.33 20.36
CA GLN A 205 0.70 4.82 21.47
C GLN A 205 1.83 5.74 20.97
N ALA A 206 2.51 5.36 19.88
CA ALA A 206 3.57 6.16 19.30
C ALA A 206 3.07 7.51 18.76
N LEU A 207 1.90 7.51 18.09
CA LEU A 207 1.23 8.72 17.60
C LEU A 207 0.84 9.64 18.76
N GLN A 208 0.26 9.10 19.83
CA GLN A 208 -0.17 9.86 21.01
C GLN A 208 1.01 10.52 21.74
N GLN A 209 2.15 9.84 21.79
CA GLN A 209 3.39 10.32 22.43
C GLN A 209 4.20 11.27 21.53
N MET A 210 3.91 11.32 20.23
CA MET A 210 4.67 12.14 19.30
C MET A 210 4.45 13.63 19.62
N THR A 211 5.56 14.35 19.80
CA THR A 211 5.54 15.80 19.81
C THR A 211 5.47 16.26 18.36
N ILE A 212 4.34 16.87 17.99
CA ILE A 212 4.16 17.45 16.65
C ILE A 212 4.77 18.86 16.70
N PRO A 213 5.77 19.17 15.85
CA PRO A 213 6.31 20.53 15.81
C PRO A 213 5.23 21.53 15.40
N ALA A 214 5.44 22.82 15.72
CA ALA A 214 4.57 23.86 15.20
C ALA A 214 4.56 23.83 13.65
N GLY A 215 3.41 24.17 13.06
CA GLY A 215 3.19 24.13 11.62
C GLY A 215 2.09 23.17 11.19
N ASP A 216 1.59 23.37 9.96
CA ASP A 216 0.55 22.53 9.39
C ASP A 216 1.10 21.16 9.03
N SER A 217 0.41 20.11 9.49
CA SER A 217 0.86 18.72 9.34
C SER A 217 -0.17 17.89 8.59
N PHE A 218 0.27 17.18 7.55
CA PHE A 218 -0.52 16.16 6.87
C PHE A 218 -0.28 14.78 7.46
N TYR A 219 -1.34 14.01 7.70
CA TYR A 219 -1.28 12.67 8.26
C TYR A 219 -1.74 11.64 7.23
N TRP A 220 -0.85 10.72 6.89
CA TRP A 220 -1.16 9.54 6.09
C TRP A 220 -1.08 8.30 6.97
N ILE A 221 -2.15 7.53 7.01
CA ILE A 221 -2.31 6.37 7.88
C ILE A 221 -2.82 5.18 7.06
N ALA A 222 -2.06 4.09 7.04
CA ALA A 222 -2.50 2.84 6.43
C ALA A 222 -2.09 1.64 7.29
N THR A 223 -3.08 0.90 7.76
CA THR A 223 -2.91 -0.30 8.61
C THR A 223 -4.24 -1.07 8.64
N GLU A 224 -4.47 -1.91 9.64
CA GLU A 224 -5.74 -2.55 9.91
C GLU A 224 -6.88 -1.52 10.01
N SER A 225 -8.05 -1.87 9.47
CA SER A 225 -9.19 -0.97 9.27
C SER A 225 -9.71 -0.30 10.54
N ARG A 226 -9.84 -1.02 11.65
CA ARG A 226 -10.29 -0.46 12.94
C ARG A 226 -9.22 0.44 13.54
N ARG A 227 -7.95 0.04 13.46
CA ARG A 227 -6.80 0.83 13.95
C ARG A 227 -6.64 2.15 13.20
N ALA A 228 -6.68 2.11 11.86
CA ALA A 228 -6.63 3.31 11.02
C ALA A 228 -7.78 4.29 11.34
N ARG A 229 -8.99 3.77 11.55
CA ARG A 229 -10.16 4.56 11.97
C ARG A 229 -9.97 5.18 13.35
N ALA A 230 -9.45 4.42 14.32
CA ALA A 230 -9.23 4.90 15.68
C ALA A 230 -8.20 6.03 15.72
N MET A 231 -7.08 5.90 15.00
CA MET A 231 -6.08 6.97 14.91
C MET A 231 -6.63 8.24 14.24
N ARG A 232 -7.40 8.08 13.16
CA ARG A 232 -8.10 9.22 12.52
C ARG A 232 -9.02 9.95 13.51
N GLN A 233 -9.84 9.20 14.23
CA GLN A 233 -10.77 9.77 15.21
C GLN A 233 -10.01 10.51 16.32
N TRP A 234 -8.91 9.93 16.81
CA TRP A 234 -8.09 10.57 17.82
C TRP A 234 -7.47 11.90 17.33
N LEU A 235 -6.98 11.94 16.08
CA LEU A 235 -6.44 13.18 15.48
C LEU A 235 -7.51 14.27 15.34
N ASP A 236 -8.72 13.91 14.90
CA ASP A 236 -9.86 14.82 14.76
C ASP A 236 -10.30 15.36 16.13
N GLU A 237 -10.47 14.49 17.13
CA GLU A 237 -11.05 14.86 18.42
C GLU A 237 -10.05 15.50 19.40
N HIS A 238 -8.83 14.97 19.48
CA HIS A 238 -7.84 15.36 20.51
C HIS A 238 -6.78 16.33 20.01
N ARG A 239 -6.50 16.30 18.70
CA ARG A 239 -5.55 17.22 18.06
C ARG A 239 -6.24 18.26 17.17
N GLN A 240 -7.55 18.13 16.94
CA GLN A 240 -8.35 19.05 16.14
C GLN A 240 -7.77 19.26 14.73
N VAL A 241 -7.15 18.23 14.18
CA VAL A 241 -6.56 18.30 12.83
C VAL A 241 -7.69 18.34 11.80
N PRO A 242 -7.68 19.29 10.84
CA PRO A 242 -8.67 19.33 9.77
C PRO A 242 -8.78 17.98 9.03
N LYS A 243 -10.02 17.56 8.74
CA LYS A 243 -10.30 16.22 8.20
C LYS A 243 -9.67 15.97 6.84
N GLU A 244 -9.52 17.03 6.05
CA GLU A 244 -8.86 17.06 4.76
C GLU A 244 -7.36 16.77 4.87
N TRP A 245 -6.73 17.09 6.01
CA TRP A 245 -5.31 16.84 6.27
C TRP A 245 -5.04 15.46 6.84
N ILE A 246 -6.09 14.63 7.00
CA ILE A 246 -5.97 13.25 7.47
C ILE A 246 -6.44 12.30 6.38
N ARG A 247 -5.52 11.49 5.88
CA ARG A 247 -5.79 10.37 4.99
C ARG A 247 -5.53 9.06 5.70
N ALA A 248 -6.59 8.49 6.28
CA ALA A 248 -6.55 7.18 6.92
C ALA A 248 -7.32 6.14 6.11
N THR A 249 -6.67 5.02 5.79
CA THR A 249 -7.22 3.92 4.99
C THR A 249 -6.92 2.58 5.65
N GLY A 250 -7.94 1.73 5.75
CA GLY A 250 -7.76 0.33 6.17
C GLY A 250 -7.25 -0.50 5.01
N TYR A 251 -6.00 -0.98 5.07
CA TYR A 251 -5.41 -1.83 4.04
C TYR A 251 -5.85 -3.28 4.18
N TRP A 252 -6.16 -3.70 5.40
CA TRP A 252 -6.66 -5.02 5.70
C TRP A 252 -7.65 -4.97 6.88
N SER A 253 -8.30 -6.10 7.17
CA SER A 253 -9.25 -6.23 8.27
C SER A 253 -9.18 -7.64 8.82
N ALA A 254 -8.99 -7.78 10.13
CA ALA A 254 -8.93 -9.08 10.79
C ALA A 254 -10.25 -9.87 10.74
N ALA A 255 -11.36 -9.23 10.33
CA ALA A 255 -12.64 -9.92 10.10
C ALA A 255 -12.76 -10.50 8.68
N ALA A 256 -11.79 -10.21 7.80
CA ALA A 256 -11.78 -10.62 6.39
C ALA A 256 -10.57 -11.52 6.03
N GLU A 257 -9.73 -11.84 7.01
CA GLU A 257 -8.73 -12.93 6.99
C GLU A 257 -9.36 -14.22 7.50
#